data_AF-A0A367F0J1-F1
#
_entry.id   AF-A0A367F0J1-F1
#
_cell.length_a   1.000
_cell.length_b   1.000
_cell.length_c   1.000
_cell.angle_alpha   90.00
_cell.angle_beta   90.00
_cell.angle_gamma   90.00
#
_symmetry.space_group_name_H-M   'P 1'
#
loop_
_entity.id
_entity.type
_entity.pdbx_description
1 polymer ?
#
loop_
_entity_poly.entity_id
_entity_poly.type
_entity_poly.pdbx_seq_one_letter_code
_entity_poly.pdbx_strand_id
1 'polypeptide(L)'
;MGFLGKADGLGGREATVEVRTTDPERSFGLEIRDAVRLTGVPGAPDAVLTAPAEWWLRLVSGRHAPEHTPEGVRLTGDALTLDDLRAVFPGF
;
A
#
# COMPACT_ATOMS: atom_id res chain seq x y z
N MET A 1 9.27 -3.14 19.20
CA MET A 1 9.92 -2.11 18.36
C MET A 1 11.39 -2.48 18.27
N GLY A 2 11.77 -3.19 17.22
CA GLY A 2 13.06 -3.83 17.09
C GLY A 2 14.08 -2.95 16.38
N PHE A 3 15.32 -3.09 16.83
CA PHE A 3 16.51 -2.76 16.08
C PHE A 3 16.45 -3.33 14.65
N LEU A 4 16.69 -2.49 13.65
CA LEU A 4 16.63 -2.89 12.23
C LEU A 4 17.93 -3.56 11.72
N GLY A 5 19.09 -3.36 12.39
CA GLY A 5 20.38 -3.97 11.98
C GLY A 5 21.60 -3.49 12.79
N LYS A 6 22.74 -4.23 12.72
CA LYS A 6 23.95 -4.03 13.56
C LYS A 6 24.92 -2.97 13.05
N ALA A 7 25.07 -1.89 13.82
CA ALA A 7 25.95 -0.76 13.50
C ALA A 7 27.46 -1.07 13.64
N ASP A 8 27.86 -2.01 14.51
CA ASP A 8 29.28 -2.35 14.77
C ASP A 8 30.06 -2.76 13.50
N GLY A 9 29.36 -3.20 12.45
CA GLY A 9 29.95 -3.52 11.14
C GLY A 9 30.58 -2.31 10.41
N LEU A 10 30.26 -1.07 10.81
CA LEU A 10 30.96 0.12 10.32
C LEU A 10 32.33 0.34 10.98
N GLY A 11 32.70 -0.46 11.98
CA GLY A 11 33.99 -0.36 12.68
C GLY A 11 34.12 0.95 13.48
N GLY A 12 33.04 1.39 14.12
CA GLY A 12 33.00 2.64 14.91
C GLY A 12 32.76 3.91 14.10
N ARG A 13 32.59 3.82 12.77
CA ARG A 13 32.18 4.95 11.93
C ARG A 13 30.67 5.11 11.93
N GLU A 14 30.23 6.35 11.70
CA GLU A 14 28.82 6.70 11.53
C GLU A 14 28.57 7.04 10.06
N ALA A 15 27.46 6.58 9.52
CA ALA A 15 27.06 6.89 8.16
C ALA A 15 25.55 7.07 8.08
N THR A 16 25.17 8.06 7.28
CA THR A 16 23.79 8.28 6.86
C THR A 16 23.71 7.85 5.40
N VAL A 17 22.85 6.87 5.10
CA VAL A 17 22.67 6.32 3.74
C VAL A 17 21.40 6.89 3.12
N GLU A 18 21.52 7.35 1.88
CA GLU A 18 20.37 7.59 1.01
C GLU A 18 19.88 6.25 0.42
N VAL A 19 18.60 5.92 0.60
CA VAL A 19 17.96 4.69 0.11
C VAL A 19 17.13 5.01 -1.13
N ARG A 20 17.25 4.21 -2.20
CA ARG A 20 16.43 4.30 -3.42
C ARG A 20 15.86 2.94 -3.81
N THR A 21 14.55 2.87 -4.05
CA THR A 21 13.80 1.68 -4.49
C THR A 21 13.23 1.92 -5.90
N THR A 22 13.14 0.92 -6.76
CA THR A 22 12.70 1.13 -8.16
C THR A 22 11.54 0.26 -8.66
N ASP A 23 11.05 -0.69 -7.88
CA ASP A 23 9.83 -1.53 -8.07
C ASP A 23 9.71 -2.43 -6.82
N PRO A 24 8.50 -2.81 -6.36
CA PRO A 24 7.92 -4.01 -6.96
C PRO A 24 6.49 -3.80 -7.45
N GLU A 25 6.25 -4.30 -8.67
CA GLU A 25 4.92 -4.73 -9.08
C GLU A 25 4.50 -5.93 -8.20
N ARG A 26 3.30 -5.85 -7.62
CA ARG A 26 2.74 -6.93 -6.80
C ARG A 26 1.23 -6.97 -6.92
N SER A 27 0.68 -8.18 -7.03
CA SER A 27 -0.76 -8.44 -7.06
C SER A 27 -1.19 -9.30 -5.87
N PHE A 28 -2.30 -8.93 -5.23
CA PHE A 28 -2.91 -9.65 -4.11
C PHE A 28 -4.41 -9.36 -4.09
N GLY A 29 -5.18 -10.15 -3.35
CA GLY A 29 -6.58 -9.88 -3.10
C GLY A 29 -6.77 -8.99 -1.88
N LEU A 30 -7.84 -8.19 -1.90
CA LEU A 30 -8.35 -7.47 -0.74
C LEU A 30 -9.79 -7.93 -0.49
N GLU A 31 -10.01 -8.68 0.59
CA GLU A 31 -11.34 -9.08 1.01
C GLU A 31 -11.89 -8.06 2.01
N ILE A 32 -13.08 -7.51 1.73
CA ILE A 32 -13.79 -6.57 2.60
C ILE A 32 -15.13 -7.19 2.98
N ARG A 33 -15.24 -7.68 4.22
CA ARG A 33 -16.47 -8.24 4.82
C ARG A 33 -16.65 -7.65 6.22
N ASP A 34 -16.88 -8.50 7.23
CA ASP A 34 -16.86 -8.11 8.64
C ASP A 34 -15.47 -7.58 9.10
N ALA A 35 -14.42 -7.92 8.35
CA ALA A 35 -13.07 -7.38 8.50
C ALA A 35 -12.39 -7.27 7.13
N VAL A 36 -11.33 -6.45 7.06
CA VAL A 36 -10.50 -6.28 5.87
C VAL A 36 -9.28 -7.20 5.95
N ARG A 37 -9.03 -8.00 4.90
CA ARG A 37 -7.93 -8.98 4.86
C ARG A 37 -7.19 -8.95 3.52
N LEU A 38 -5.87 -9.13 3.59
CA LEU A 38 -5.08 -9.44 2.39
C LEU A 38 -5.13 -10.93 2.11
N THR A 39 -5.37 -11.29 0.86
CA THR A 39 -5.49 -12.67 0.38
C THR A 39 -4.62 -12.87 -0.87
N GLY A 40 -4.60 -14.10 -1.40
CA GLY A 40 -4.09 -14.33 -2.76
C GLY A 40 -4.96 -13.65 -3.82
N VAL A 41 -4.47 -13.55 -5.05
CA VAL A 41 -5.26 -12.98 -6.16
C VAL A 41 -6.53 -13.82 -6.37
N PRO A 42 -7.74 -13.23 -6.28
CA PRO A 42 -8.98 -13.97 -6.49
C PRO A 42 -9.16 -14.35 -7.97
N GLY A 43 -9.78 -15.50 -8.23
CA GLY A 43 -10.09 -15.94 -9.61
C GLY A 43 -11.18 -15.11 -10.29
N ALA A 44 -12.06 -14.47 -9.51
CA ALA A 44 -13.13 -13.61 -9.99
C ALA A 44 -13.34 -12.44 -9.00
N PRO A 45 -12.53 -11.36 -9.09
CA PRO A 45 -12.71 -10.17 -8.27
C PRO A 45 -13.93 -9.36 -8.69
N ASP A 46 -14.62 -8.73 -7.74
CA ASP A 46 -15.69 -7.76 -8.00
C ASP A 46 -15.16 -6.41 -8.51
N ALA A 47 -13.90 -6.08 -8.18
CA ALA A 47 -13.19 -4.90 -8.67
C ALA A 47 -11.66 -5.11 -8.70
N VAL A 48 -10.95 -4.39 -9.57
CA VAL A 48 -9.48 -4.42 -9.67
C VAL A 48 -8.91 -3.02 -9.50
N LEU A 49 -8.08 -2.85 -8.47
CA LEU A 49 -7.29 -1.64 -8.25
C LEU A 49 -5.89 -1.81 -8.85
N THR A 50 -5.54 -0.96 -9.82
CA THR A 50 -4.18 -0.79 -10.32
C THR A 50 -3.64 0.53 -9.77
N ALA A 51 -2.58 0.49 -8.97
CA ALA A 51 -1.99 1.66 -8.35
C ALA A 51 -0.50 1.45 -8.03
N PRO A 52 0.30 2.53 -7.90
CA PRO A 52 1.65 2.43 -7.36
C PRO A 52 1.65 1.83 -5.95
N ALA A 53 2.66 1.02 -5.61
CA ALA A 53 2.75 0.39 -4.29
C ALA A 53 2.75 1.41 -3.13
N GLU A 54 3.40 2.57 -3.32
CA GLU A 54 3.39 3.65 -2.34
C GLU A 54 2.01 4.27 -2.13
N TRP A 55 1.19 4.34 -3.19
CA TRP A 55 -0.18 4.82 -3.12
C TRP A 55 -1.02 3.88 -2.26
N TRP A 56 -0.90 2.56 -2.50
CA TRP A 56 -1.53 1.53 -1.68
C TRP A 56 -1.16 1.66 -0.19
N LEU A 57 0.13 1.81 0.12
CA LEU A 57 0.59 1.98 1.51
C LEU A 57 0.01 3.23 2.19
N ARG A 58 -0.17 4.32 1.44
CA ARG A 58 -0.81 5.55 1.94
C ARG A 58 -2.30 5.35 2.18
N LEU A 59 -3.00 4.68 1.27
CA LEU A 59 -4.41 4.33 1.45
C LEU A 59 -4.61 3.52 2.73
N VAL A 60 -3.91 2.40 2.91
CA VAL A 60 -4.13 1.52 4.07
C VAL A 60 -3.66 2.10 5.41
N SER A 61 -2.78 3.09 5.37
CA SER A 61 -2.42 3.87 6.57
C SER A 61 -3.36 5.06 6.81
N GLY A 62 -4.42 5.21 6.00
CA GLY A 62 -5.42 6.28 6.08
C GLY A 62 -4.91 7.68 5.76
N ARG A 63 -3.83 7.77 4.99
CA ARG A 63 -3.17 9.04 4.63
C ARG A 63 -3.43 9.42 3.17
N HIS A 64 -4.60 9.08 2.64
CA HIS A 64 -4.93 9.34 1.25
C HIS A 64 -6.21 10.19 1.07
N ALA A 65 -6.03 11.50 0.89
CA ALA A 65 -7.12 12.39 0.46
C ALA A 65 -7.30 12.36 -1.07
N PRO A 66 -8.52 12.54 -1.62
CA PRO A 66 -8.80 12.42 -3.05
C PRO A 66 -7.91 13.25 -3.97
N GLU A 67 -7.51 14.43 -3.50
CA GLU A 67 -6.70 15.40 -4.26
C GLU A 67 -5.29 14.87 -4.55
N HIS A 68 -4.85 13.80 -3.87
CA HIS A 68 -3.52 13.21 -4.01
C HIS A 68 -3.50 11.94 -4.86
N THR A 69 -4.59 11.63 -5.58
CA THR A 69 -4.63 10.45 -6.45
C THR A 69 -3.94 10.74 -7.79
N PRO A 70 -2.79 10.08 -8.10
CA PRO A 70 -2.12 10.25 -9.39
C PRO A 70 -2.95 9.63 -10.52
N GLU A 71 -2.80 10.14 -11.74
CA GLU A 71 -3.50 9.67 -12.95
C GLU A 71 -3.30 8.16 -13.25
N GLY A 72 -2.24 7.56 -12.70
CA GLY A 72 -1.94 6.13 -12.84
C GLY A 72 -2.81 5.20 -12.00
N VAL A 73 -3.62 5.72 -11.07
CA VAL A 73 -4.52 4.91 -10.23
C VAL A 73 -5.82 4.64 -10.98
N ARG A 74 -6.19 3.37 -11.09
CA ARG A 74 -7.41 2.92 -11.77
C ARG A 74 -8.12 1.89 -10.93
N LEU A 75 -9.43 2.04 -10.78
CA LEU A 75 -10.32 1.03 -10.23
C LEU A 75 -11.29 0.61 -11.34
N THR A 76 -11.33 -0.68 -11.67
CA THR A 76 -12.29 -1.25 -12.62
C THR A 76 -13.25 -2.18 -11.88
N GLY A 77 -14.48 -2.31 -12.40
CA GLY A 77 -15.59 -2.97 -11.71
C GLY A 77 -16.53 -1.97 -11.03
N ASP A 78 -17.79 -2.33 -10.89
CA ASP A 78 -18.85 -1.42 -10.45
C ASP A 78 -19.26 -1.62 -8.98
N ALA A 79 -18.59 -2.54 -8.28
CA ALA A 79 -18.94 -2.91 -6.92
C ALA A 79 -18.60 -1.83 -5.87
N LEU A 80 -17.64 -0.94 -6.17
CA LEU A 80 -17.20 0.14 -5.27
C LEU A 80 -16.43 1.23 -6.02
N THR A 81 -16.29 2.38 -5.36
CA THR A 81 -15.53 3.55 -5.80
C THR A 81 -14.21 3.70 -5.02
N LEU A 82 -13.32 4.60 -5.48
CA LEU A 82 -12.12 4.96 -4.70
C LEU A 82 -12.47 5.64 -3.37
N ASP A 83 -13.61 6.33 -3.28
CA ASP A 83 -14.05 6.95 -2.03
C ASP A 83 -14.53 5.90 -1.02
N ASP A 84 -15.16 4.82 -1.48
CA ASP A 84 -15.50 3.67 -0.64
C ASP A 84 -14.23 3.04 -0.03
N LEU A 85 -13.17 2.87 -0.85
CA LEU A 85 -11.88 2.39 -0.34
C LEU A 85 -11.26 3.33 0.71
N ARG A 86 -11.39 4.65 0.55
CA ARG A 86 -10.91 5.62 1.56
C ARG A 86 -11.72 5.52 2.85
N ALA A 87 -13.03 5.30 2.75
CA ALA A 87 -13.88 5.10 3.93
C ALA A 87 -13.53 3.81 4.70
N VAL A 88 -13.07 2.77 4.00
CA VAL A 88 -12.59 1.51 4.62
C VAL A 88 -11.27 1.71 5.38
N PHE A 89 -10.43 2.65 4.96
CA PHE A 89 -9.14 2.96 5.60
C PHE A 89 -9.09 4.42 6.08
N PRO A 90 -9.81 4.80 7.15
CA PRO A 90 -9.88 6.19 7.61
C PRO A 90 -8.59 6.67 8.31
N GLY A 91 -7.70 5.76 8.69
CA GLY A 91 -6.50 6.04 9.50
C GLY A 91 -6.62 5.53 10.93
N PHE A 92 -5.55 5.73 11.71
CA PHE A 92 -5.51 5.47 13.16
C PHE A 92 -5.73 6.76 13.94
#